data_AF-A0A135VU79-F1
#
_entry.id   AF-A0A135VU79-F1
#
_cell.length_a   1.000
_cell.length_b   1.000
_cell.length_c   1.000
_cell.angle_alpha   90.00
_cell.angle_beta   90.00
_cell.angle_gamma   90.00
#
_symmetry.space_group_name_H-M   'P 1'
#
loop_
_entity.id
_entity.type
_entity.pdbx_description
1 polymer ?
#
loop_
_entity_poly.entity_id
_entity_poly.type
_entity_poly.pdbx_seq_one_letter_code
_entity_poly.pdbx_strand_id
1 'polypeptide(L)'
;MGGYALTEIPLPPDYSEPAKPSKGIGFGWKVIGVLIVAVVVVAGVAVVFFGSIDMNGGGERQIGDWNNVDIELYPGVIYRDEFSVSSSEAQGSLLPDLDFDISVDNTGSDSVSVEIHIAVYELDVTTFDSLSSSGRAAYLVEELTSTDSINTWIDLYDYASTYVWVVYFSASSKTDVWDVDMTLTLRYY
;
A
#
# COMPACT_ATOMS: atom_id res chain seq x y z
N MET A 1 -0.78 23.42 -1.01
CA MET A 1 -0.59 22.01 -1.41
C MET A 1 0.67 21.55 -0.74
N GLY A 2 0.54 20.90 0.43
CA GLY A 2 1.66 20.22 1.07
C GLY A 2 1.55 18.76 0.66
N GLY A 3 2.15 18.41 -0.48
CA GLY A 3 2.31 17.01 -0.85
C GLY A 3 3.21 16.36 0.18
N TYR A 4 2.86 15.15 0.62
CA TYR A 4 3.81 14.33 1.36
C TYR A 4 4.96 14.06 0.39
N ALA A 5 6.22 14.25 0.80
CA ALA A 5 7.32 13.76 -0.02
C ALA A 5 7.23 12.23 0.01
N LEU A 6 7.32 11.55 -1.14
CA LEU A 6 7.64 10.13 -1.11
C LEU A 6 8.99 10.05 -0.43
N THR A 7 9.02 9.50 0.78
CA THR A 7 10.29 9.24 1.41
C THR A 7 10.85 8.06 0.65
N GLU A 8 11.89 8.29 -0.16
CA GLU A 8 12.69 7.21 -0.72
C GLU A 8 13.30 6.46 0.47
N ILE A 9 12.76 5.28 0.77
CA ILE A 9 13.27 4.44 1.85
C ILE A 9 14.17 3.40 1.19
N PRO A 10 15.49 3.40 1.48
CA PRO A 10 16.40 2.38 0.99
C PRO A 10 15.84 0.99 1.24
N LEU A 11 16.04 0.10 0.26
CA LEU A 11 15.56 -1.27 0.37
C LEU A 11 16.10 -1.94 1.63
N PRO A 12 15.27 -2.73 2.34
CA PRO A 12 15.80 -3.72 3.26
C PRO A 12 16.79 -4.60 2.49
N PRO A 13 17.95 -4.96 3.08
CA PRO A 13 19.03 -5.67 2.38
C PRO A 13 18.60 -7.01 1.74
N ASP A 14 17.48 -7.58 2.17
CA ASP A 14 16.93 -8.85 1.69
C ASP A 14 15.53 -8.70 1.07
N TYR A 15 15.14 -7.52 0.57
CA TYR A 15 13.89 -7.41 -0.18
C TYR A 15 13.99 -8.14 -1.52
N SER A 16 12.96 -8.91 -1.81
CA SER A 16 12.65 -9.43 -3.14
C SER A 16 11.19 -9.16 -3.40
N GLU A 17 10.84 -9.15 -4.69
CA GLU A 17 9.45 -9.11 -5.13
C GLU A 17 8.59 -10.09 -4.31
N PRO A 18 7.37 -9.66 -3.95
CA PRO A 18 6.41 -10.54 -3.29
C PRO A 18 6.19 -11.79 -4.14
N ALA A 19 6.17 -12.96 -3.49
CA ALA A 19 5.69 -14.16 -4.15
C ALA A 19 4.19 -14.29 -3.87
N LYS A 20 3.36 -14.35 -4.93
CA LYS A 20 1.94 -14.66 -4.79
C LYS A 20 1.77 -15.81 -3.80
N PRO A 21 0.84 -15.70 -2.83
CA PRO A 21 0.55 -16.84 -1.98
C PRO A 21 0.17 -17.98 -2.92
N SER A 22 0.80 -19.16 -2.77
CA SER A 22 0.42 -20.30 -3.59
C SER A 22 -1.07 -20.53 -3.35
N LYS A 23 -1.93 -20.25 -4.34
CA LYS A 23 -3.37 -20.44 -4.24
C LYS A 23 -3.65 -21.92 -4.01
N GLY A 24 -3.68 -22.31 -2.74
CA GLY A 24 -4.26 -23.57 -2.30
C GLY A 24 -5.75 -23.48 -2.60
N ILE A 25 -6.20 -24.25 -3.59
CA ILE A 25 -7.61 -24.54 -3.79
C ILE A 25 -8.12 -25.14 -2.48
N GLY A 26 -8.96 -24.40 -1.76
CA GLY A 26 -9.42 -24.84 -0.45
C GLY A 26 -10.37 -23.87 0.21
N PHE A 27 -11.62 -23.87 -0.26
CA PHE A 27 -12.79 -23.45 0.52
C PHE A 27 -12.70 -24.12 1.91
N GLY A 28 -12.55 -23.35 2.98
CA GLY A 28 -12.48 -23.91 4.32
C GLY A 28 -12.04 -22.91 5.38
N TRP A 29 -13.02 -22.38 6.11
CA TRP A 29 -12.83 -21.64 7.36
C TRP A 29 -11.69 -22.20 8.22
N LYS A 30 -10.66 -21.39 8.45
CA LYS A 30 -9.81 -21.51 9.63
C LYS A 30 -9.41 -20.13 10.13
N VAL A 31 -10.14 -19.73 11.17
CA VAL A 31 -9.71 -18.75 12.16
C VAL A 31 -8.33 -19.18 12.67
N ILE A 32 -7.30 -18.42 12.33
CA ILE A 32 -6.03 -18.42 13.06
C ILE A 32 -6.01 -17.10 13.80
N GLY A 33 -6.46 -17.15 15.06
CA GLY A 33 -6.36 -16.02 15.98
C GLY A 33 -4.89 -15.76 16.27
N VAL A 34 -4.35 -14.70 15.69
CA VAL A 34 -3.07 -14.13 16.12
C VAL A 34 -3.40 -13.17 17.27
N LEU A 35 -2.84 -13.49 18.43
CA LEU A 35 -3.00 -12.73 19.66
C LEU A 35 -2.11 -11.49 19.56
N ILE A 36 -2.68 -10.36 19.12
CA ILE A 36 -1.94 -9.10 19.01
C ILE A 36 -1.84 -8.45 20.40
N VAL A 37 -0.59 -8.25 20.82
CA VAL A 37 -0.19 -7.59 22.06
C VAL A 37 -0.61 -6.12 21.98
N ALA A 38 -1.40 -5.67 22.96
CA ALA A 38 -1.70 -4.26 23.13
C ALA A 38 -0.42 -3.48 23.46
N VAL A 39 0.11 -2.75 22.49
CA VAL A 39 1.18 -1.77 22.70
C VAL A 39 0.56 -0.38 22.77
N VAL A 40 0.53 0.17 23.98
CA VAL A 40 0.22 1.56 24.24
C VAL A 40 1.45 2.39 23.92
N VAL A 41 1.42 3.20 22.85
CA VAL A 41 2.35 4.32 22.69
C VAL A 41 1.56 5.61 22.60
N VAL A 42 1.74 6.44 23.62
CA VAL A 42 1.33 7.84 23.69
C VAL A 42 2.46 8.67 23.09
N ALA A 43 2.19 9.45 22.03
CA ALA A 43 2.50 10.90 21.92
C ALA A 43 2.63 11.39 20.46
N GLY A 44 1.80 12.41 20.13
CA GLY A 44 2.02 13.50 19.15
C GLY A 44 2.26 13.10 17.70
N VAL A 45 1.35 13.37 16.75
CA VAL A 45 1.00 14.71 16.28
C VAL A 45 -0.48 14.75 15.86
N ALA A 46 -1.22 15.74 16.35
CA ALA A 46 -2.55 16.04 15.87
C ALA A 46 -2.45 16.81 14.54
N VAL A 47 -2.87 16.18 13.44
CA VAL A 47 -3.34 16.90 12.25
C VAL A 47 -4.83 16.58 12.12
N VAL A 48 -5.65 17.51 12.60
CA VAL A 48 -7.10 17.45 12.47
C VAL A 48 -7.47 17.91 11.06
N PHE A 49 -7.74 16.97 10.16
CA PHE A 49 -8.55 17.26 8.98
C PHE A 49 -10.01 16.97 9.32
N PHE A 50 -10.81 18.03 9.36
CA PHE A 50 -12.27 17.94 9.46
C PHE A 50 -12.83 17.45 8.11
N GLY A 51 -13.12 16.16 8.01
CA GLY A 51 -14.07 15.60 7.06
C GLY A 51 -15.44 15.45 7.74
N SER A 52 -16.50 15.86 7.05
CA SER A 52 -17.89 15.78 7.52
C SER A 52 -18.23 14.38 8.04
N ILE A 53 -18.80 14.29 9.25
CA ILE A 53 -19.40 13.05 9.74
C ILE A 53 -20.70 12.85 8.98
N ASP A 54 -20.64 12.08 7.89
CA ASP A 54 -21.83 11.56 7.25
C ASP A 54 -22.41 10.46 8.14
N MET A 55 -23.68 10.60 8.54
CA MET A 55 -24.36 9.66 9.45
C MET A 55 -24.78 8.36 8.75
N ASN A 56 -24.06 7.98 7.70
CA ASN A 56 -24.40 6.93 6.77
C ASN A 56 -23.25 5.92 6.60
N GLY A 57 -22.64 5.51 7.73
CA GLY A 57 -21.78 4.32 7.88
C GLY A 57 -20.40 4.34 7.21
N GLY A 58 -20.33 4.86 5.99
CA GLY A 58 -19.17 4.85 5.13
C GLY A 58 -18.48 6.20 5.02
N GLY A 59 -17.27 6.15 4.47
CA GLY A 59 -16.43 7.30 4.23
C GLY A 59 -15.15 6.93 3.49
N GLU A 60 -14.37 7.96 3.20
CA GLU A 60 -13.08 7.82 2.56
C GLU A 60 -12.02 8.53 3.41
N ARG A 61 -10.86 7.91 3.53
CA ARG A 61 -9.69 8.49 4.18
C ARG A 61 -8.49 8.39 3.27
N GLN A 62 -8.03 9.54 2.81
CA GLN A 62 -6.80 9.64 2.05
C GLN A 62 -5.62 9.16 2.91
N ILE A 63 -4.91 8.15 2.42
CA ILE A 63 -3.72 7.58 3.05
C ILE A 63 -2.50 8.39 2.62
N GLY A 64 -2.43 8.72 1.33
CA GLY A 64 -1.36 9.55 0.79
C GLY A 64 -1.68 10.08 -0.60
N ASP A 65 -0.97 11.15 -0.96
CA ASP A 65 -1.07 11.81 -2.26
C ASP A 65 0.30 12.41 -2.58
N TRP A 66 0.83 11.97 -3.70
CA TRP A 66 2.15 12.27 -4.22
C TRP A 66 1.98 12.69 -5.66
N ASN A 67 2.46 13.89 -5.98
CA ASN A 67 2.29 14.46 -7.31
C ASN A 67 3.65 14.86 -7.88
N ASN A 68 3.89 14.53 -9.15
CA ASN A 68 5.12 14.79 -9.89
C ASN A 68 6.37 14.33 -9.12
N VAL A 69 6.37 13.08 -8.68
CA VAL A 69 7.56 12.50 -8.02
C VAL A 69 8.39 11.72 -9.03
N ASP A 70 9.68 12.05 -9.11
CA ASP A 70 10.63 11.25 -9.87
C ASP A 70 10.83 9.88 -9.21
N ILE A 71 10.65 8.80 -9.97
CA ILE A 71 10.70 7.43 -9.42
C ILE A 71 11.99 6.68 -9.76
N GLU A 72 12.53 5.92 -8.82
CA GLU A 72 13.63 4.99 -9.11
C GLU A 72 13.10 3.58 -9.46
N LEU A 73 13.82 2.87 -10.34
CA LEU A 73 13.45 1.51 -10.73
C LEU A 73 13.91 0.47 -9.69
N TYR A 74 13.09 -0.55 -9.50
CA TYR A 74 13.50 -1.80 -8.85
C TYR A 74 14.65 -2.45 -9.65
N PRO A 75 15.68 -3.04 -8.99
CA PRO A 75 15.81 -3.31 -7.55
C PRO A 75 16.53 -2.22 -6.76
N GLY A 76 16.45 -0.94 -7.15
CA GLY A 76 17.03 0.16 -6.39
C GLY A 76 16.16 0.63 -5.22
N VAL A 77 14.86 0.76 -5.44
CA VAL A 77 13.91 1.37 -4.50
C VAL A 77 12.57 0.63 -4.47
N ILE A 78 11.95 0.60 -3.28
CA ILE A 78 10.50 0.40 -3.11
C ILE A 78 9.94 1.56 -2.29
N TYR A 79 8.72 1.96 -2.61
CA TYR A 79 7.95 2.92 -1.84
C TYR A 79 7.01 2.13 -0.92
N ARG A 80 7.04 2.42 0.38
CA ARG A 80 6.16 1.76 1.35
C ARG A 80 5.84 2.69 2.50
N ASP A 81 4.64 2.55 3.05
CA ASP A 81 4.26 3.15 4.33
C ASP A 81 3.18 2.30 5.00
N GLU A 82 2.92 2.56 6.28
CA GLU A 82 1.87 1.89 7.03
C GLU A 82 0.61 2.73 7.21
N PHE A 83 -0.52 2.06 7.31
CA PHE A 83 -1.77 2.65 7.75
C PHE A 83 -2.57 1.64 8.57
N SER A 84 -3.41 2.14 9.46
CA SER A 84 -4.30 1.28 10.26
C SER A 84 -5.75 1.43 9.80
N VAL A 85 -6.50 0.34 9.84
CA VAL A 85 -7.97 0.33 9.73
C VAL A 85 -8.53 0.15 11.13
N SER A 86 -9.36 1.10 11.57
CA SER A 86 -10.03 1.05 12.87
C SER A 86 -11.25 0.12 12.84
N SER A 87 -11.75 -0.27 14.02
CA SER A 87 -12.95 -1.12 14.10
C SER A 87 -14.17 -0.46 13.48
N SER A 88 -14.31 0.87 13.55
CA SER A 88 -15.40 1.60 12.92
C SER A 88 -15.32 1.60 11.39
N GLU A 89 -14.12 1.55 10.83
CA GLU A 89 -13.90 1.49 9.37
C GLU A 89 -14.08 0.05 8.83
N ALA A 90 -13.89 -0.96 9.68
CA ALA A 90 -14.02 -2.38 9.29
C ALA A 90 -15.44 -2.97 9.49
N GLN A 91 -16.29 -2.36 10.32
CA GLN A 91 -17.62 -2.89 10.69
C GLN A 91 -18.73 -2.56 9.67
N GLY A 92 -18.34 -2.40 8.42
CA GLY A 92 -19.20 -1.96 7.33
C GLY A 92 -20.11 -3.02 6.73
N SER A 93 -20.95 -2.58 5.81
CA SER A 93 -21.77 -3.47 4.97
C SER A 93 -20.96 -4.17 3.86
N LEU A 94 -19.82 -3.58 3.50
CA LEU A 94 -18.83 -4.10 2.57
C LEU A 94 -17.45 -4.11 3.25
N LEU A 95 -16.52 -4.91 2.71
CA LEU A 95 -15.14 -4.87 3.16
C LEU A 95 -14.56 -3.47 2.90
N PRO A 96 -13.76 -2.91 3.83
CA PRO A 96 -12.96 -1.75 3.50
C PRO A 96 -11.96 -2.12 2.41
N ASP A 97 -11.63 -1.16 1.55
CA ASP A 97 -10.72 -1.37 0.43
C ASP A 97 -9.70 -0.23 0.32
N LEU A 98 -8.50 -0.56 -0.15
CA LEU A 98 -7.46 0.42 -0.45
C LEU A 98 -7.45 0.67 -1.96
N ASP A 99 -7.93 1.84 -2.35
CA ASP A 99 -7.94 2.33 -3.72
C ASP A 99 -6.58 2.95 -4.07
N PHE A 100 -6.03 2.53 -5.21
CA PHE A 100 -4.79 2.97 -5.80
C PHE A 100 -5.09 3.65 -7.13
N ASP A 101 -4.72 4.92 -7.24
CA ASP A 101 -4.71 5.68 -8.48
C ASP A 101 -3.28 6.14 -8.75
N ILE A 102 -2.60 5.48 -9.69
CA ILE A 102 -1.19 5.73 -10.02
C ILE A 102 -1.07 5.93 -11.53
N SER A 103 -0.42 7.00 -11.96
CA SER A 103 -0.07 7.25 -13.34
C SER A 103 1.40 7.61 -13.46
N VAL A 104 2.06 7.02 -14.45
CA VAL A 104 3.45 7.31 -14.79
C VAL A 104 3.46 8.16 -16.05
N ASP A 105 3.86 9.42 -15.91
CA ASP A 105 4.11 10.33 -17.01
C ASP A 105 5.60 10.39 -17.30
N ASN A 106 5.99 9.74 -18.39
CA ASN A 106 7.35 9.83 -18.89
C ASN A 106 7.57 11.20 -19.55
N THR A 107 8.26 12.09 -18.84
CA THR A 107 8.58 13.44 -19.32
C THR A 107 9.85 13.51 -20.15
N GLY A 108 10.50 12.35 -20.38
CA GLY A 108 11.73 12.19 -21.14
C GLY A 108 11.57 11.67 -22.57
N SER A 109 12.70 11.25 -23.13
CA SER A 109 12.79 10.64 -24.48
C SER A 109 12.65 9.12 -24.47
N ASP A 110 12.58 8.53 -23.28
CA ASP A 110 12.39 7.11 -23.08
C ASP A 110 11.09 6.66 -23.77
N SER A 111 11.13 5.61 -24.58
CA SER A 111 9.94 5.04 -25.24
C SER A 111 9.55 3.70 -24.64
N VAL A 112 9.89 3.48 -23.37
CA VAL A 112 9.68 2.21 -22.68
C VAL A 112 8.46 2.31 -21.77
N SER A 113 7.69 1.23 -21.70
CA SER A 113 6.62 1.11 -20.73
C SER A 113 7.18 0.79 -19.34
N VAL A 114 6.46 1.28 -18.34
CA VAL A 114 6.78 1.11 -16.92
C VAL A 114 5.76 0.16 -16.32
N GLU A 115 6.24 -0.94 -15.75
CA GLU A 115 5.40 -1.80 -14.93
C GLU A 115 5.32 -1.23 -13.52
N ILE A 116 4.10 -1.03 -13.06
CA ILE A 116 3.76 -0.62 -11.70
C ILE A 116 3.35 -1.87 -10.96
N HIS A 117 4.06 -2.18 -9.88
CA HIS A 117 3.74 -3.31 -9.01
C HIS A 117 3.25 -2.77 -7.68
N ILE A 118 2.10 -3.23 -7.23
CA ILE A 118 1.54 -2.90 -5.92
C ILE A 118 1.35 -4.17 -5.10
N ALA A 119 1.60 -4.09 -3.80
CA ALA A 119 1.32 -5.16 -2.86
C ALA A 119 0.85 -4.58 -1.52
N VAL A 120 -0.10 -5.24 -0.89
CA VAL A 120 -0.58 -4.88 0.45
C VAL A 120 -0.35 -6.05 1.38
N TYR A 121 0.19 -5.77 2.56
CA TYR A 121 0.45 -6.76 3.59
C TYR A 121 -0.23 -6.39 4.90
N GLU A 122 -0.72 -7.38 5.64
CA GLU A 122 -1.30 -7.19 6.97
C GLU A 122 -0.24 -7.32 8.07
N LEU A 123 0.59 -6.29 8.21
CA LEU A 123 1.56 -6.15 9.30
C LEU A 123 1.97 -4.67 9.43
N ASP A 124 2.73 -4.34 10.48
CA ASP A 124 3.36 -3.02 10.66
C ASP A 124 4.70 -2.89 9.90
N VAL A 125 5.13 -1.65 9.64
CA VAL A 125 6.36 -1.38 8.86
C VAL A 125 7.61 -1.93 9.52
N THR A 126 7.66 -1.97 10.86
CA THR A 126 8.81 -2.48 11.61
C THR A 126 8.98 -3.98 11.38
N THR A 127 7.87 -4.72 11.43
CA THR A 127 7.81 -6.14 11.14
C THR A 127 8.17 -6.40 9.69
N PHE A 128 7.68 -5.55 8.76
CA PHE A 128 7.95 -5.69 7.33
C PHE A 128 9.44 -5.61 7.03
N ASP A 129 10.11 -4.63 7.64
CA ASP A 129 11.54 -4.38 7.47
C ASP A 129 12.39 -5.47 8.12
N SER A 130 11.89 -6.12 9.16
CA SER A 130 12.60 -7.19 9.88
C SER A 130 12.52 -8.56 9.18
N LEU A 131 11.56 -8.77 8.29
CA LEU A 131 11.29 -10.06 7.67
C LEU A 131 11.97 -10.20 6.30
N SER A 132 12.43 -11.41 5.99
CA SER A 132 12.75 -11.76 4.60
C SER A 132 11.48 -11.77 3.75
N SER A 133 11.62 -11.74 2.42
CA SER A 133 10.46 -11.79 1.51
C SER A 133 9.61 -13.04 1.72
N SER A 134 10.24 -14.19 1.99
CA SER A 134 9.52 -15.43 2.31
C SER A 134 8.74 -15.32 3.63
N GLY A 135 9.24 -14.54 4.60
CA GLY A 135 8.53 -14.26 5.83
C GLY A 135 7.31 -13.35 5.59
N ARG A 136 7.46 -12.35 4.72
CA ARG A 136 6.39 -11.42 4.34
C ARG A 136 5.25 -12.07 3.56
N ALA A 137 5.55 -13.09 2.75
CA ALA A 137 4.54 -13.81 1.97
C ALA A 137 3.39 -14.41 2.80
N ALA A 138 3.61 -14.69 4.09
CA ALA A 138 2.57 -15.18 4.99
C ALA A 138 1.51 -14.11 5.36
N TYR A 139 1.82 -12.83 5.14
CA TYR A 139 0.98 -11.69 5.48
C TYR A 139 0.50 -10.93 4.23
N LEU A 140 0.82 -11.43 3.03
CA LEU A 140 0.42 -10.81 1.78
C LEU A 140 -1.10 -10.91 1.64
N VAL A 141 -1.76 -9.75 1.56
CA VAL A 141 -3.19 -9.63 1.28
C VAL A 141 -3.42 -9.85 -0.21
N GLU A 142 -2.84 -8.98 -1.02
CA GLU A 142 -2.92 -9.04 -2.48
C GLU A 142 -1.75 -8.30 -3.14
N GLU A 143 -1.43 -8.69 -4.37
CA GLU A 143 -0.48 -8.00 -5.24
C GLU A 143 -1.06 -7.88 -6.65
N LEU A 144 -0.77 -6.77 -7.31
CA LEU A 144 -1.22 -6.47 -8.67
C LEU A 144 -0.07 -5.82 -9.45
N THR A 145 -0.08 -6.04 -10.77
CA THR A 145 0.85 -5.40 -11.70
C THR A 145 0.05 -4.78 -12.83
N SER A 146 0.38 -3.55 -13.20
CA SER A 146 -0.18 -2.86 -14.35
C SER A 146 0.92 -2.16 -15.13
N THR A 147 0.60 -1.66 -16.32
CA THR A 147 1.54 -0.97 -17.20
C THR A 147 1.13 0.48 -17.37
N ASP A 148 2.06 1.40 -17.12
CA ASP A 148 1.99 2.87 -17.26
C ASP A 148 0.96 3.58 -16.37
N SER A 149 -0.14 2.91 -16.00
CA SER A 149 -1.15 3.42 -15.05
C SER A 149 -1.88 2.29 -14.35
N ILE A 150 -2.42 2.55 -13.16
CA ILE A 150 -3.29 1.66 -12.41
C ILE A 150 -4.35 2.47 -11.67
N ASN A 151 -5.61 2.11 -11.89
CA ASN A 151 -6.75 2.61 -11.11
C ASN A 151 -7.54 1.38 -10.66
N THR A 152 -7.31 0.96 -9.42
CA THR A 152 -7.85 -0.29 -8.88
C THR A 152 -7.90 -0.25 -7.37
N TRP A 153 -8.52 -1.26 -6.76
CA TRP A 153 -8.56 -1.39 -5.32
C TRP A 153 -8.20 -2.80 -4.88
N ILE A 154 -7.71 -2.90 -3.65
CA ILE A 154 -7.46 -4.17 -2.95
C ILE A 154 -8.39 -4.24 -1.75
N ASP A 155 -9.22 -5.27 -1.70
CA ASP A 155 -10.12 -5.53 -0.57
C ASP A 155 -9.28 -5.89 0.68
N LEU A 156 -9.55 -5.21 1.79
CA LEU A 156 -8.94 -5.49 3.09
C LEU A 156 -9.84 -6.44 3.90
N TYR A 157 -9.42 -6.77 5.12
CA TYR A 157 -10.19 -7.65 5.99
C TYR A 157 -11.32 -6.92 6.72
N ASP A 158 -12.31 -7.68 7.19
CA ASP A 158 -13.49 -7.20 7.92
C ASP A 158 -13.22 -6.93 9.42
N TYR A 159 -11.95 -6.74 9.77
CA TYR A 159 -11.52 -6.45 11.13
C TYR A 159 -10.43 -5.39 11.18
N ALA A 160 -10.31 -4.74 12.34
CA ALA A 160 -9.30 -3.72 12.55
C ALA A 160 -7.89 -4.32 12.52
N SER A 161 -7.03 -3.80 11.66
CA SER A 161 -5.65 -4.24 11.53
C SER A 161 -4.72 -3.11 11.06
N THR A 162 -3.42 -3.39 11.03
CA THR A 162 -2.42 -2.50 10.43
C THR A 162 -1.90 -3.14 9.15
N TYR A 163 -1.75 -2.31 8.13
CA TYR A 163 -1.34 -2.72 6.81
C TYR A 163 -0.13 -1.92 6.35
N VAL A 164 0.72 -2.55 5.55
CA VAL A 164 1.78 -1.90 4.78
C VAL A 164 1.42 -2.02 3.32
N TRP A 165 1.37 -0.89 2.63
CA TRP A 165 1.33 -0.87 1.17
C TRP A 165 2.75 -0.76 0.63
N VAL A 166 3.00 -1.38 -0.52
CA VAL A 166 4.27 -1.36 -1.22
C VAL A 166 4.01 -1.09 -2.69
N VAL A 167 4.76 -0.16 -3.26
CA VAL A 167 4.77 0.16 -4.69
C VAL A 167 6.21 0.10 -5.18
N TYR A 168 6.44 -0.56 -6.31
CA TYR A 168 7.73 -0.51 -6.99
C TYR A 168 7.55 -0.53 -8.51
N PHE A 169 8.52 0.03 -9.21
CA PHE A 169 8.45 0.24 -10.65
C PHE A 169 9.54 -0.56 -11.36
N SER A 170 9.22 -1.24 -12.46
CA SER A 170 10.20 -1.89 -13.32
C SER A 170 10.04 -1.46 -14.78
N ALA A 171 11.16 -1.31 -15.47
CA ALA A 171 11.18 -1.03 -16.90
C ALA A 171 12.51 -1.53 -17.48
N SER A 172 12.58 -1.63 -18.81
CA SER A 172 13.80 -2.09 -19.48
C SER A 172 15.00 -1.15 -19.30
N SER A 173 14.75 0.15 -19.12
CA SER A 173 15.75 1.18 -18.80
C SER A 173 15.05 2.45 -18.34
N LYS A 174 15.72 3.25 -17.51
CA LYS A 174 15.35 4.65 -17.25
C LYS A 174 16.54 5.51 -17.65
N THR A 175 16.37 6.44 -18.58
CA THR A 175 17.44 7.36 -19.01
C THR A 175 17.13 8.83 -18.75
N ASP A 176 15.87 9.15 -18.46
CA ASP A 176 15.38 10.48 -18.09
C ASP A 176 14.50 10.44 -16.82
N VAL A 177 14.07 11.61 -16.33
CA VAL A 177 13.13 11.78 -15.20
C VAL A 177 11.74 11.27 -15.60
N TRP A 178 11.09 10.50 -14.72
CA TRP A 178 9.71 10.03 -14.92
C TRP A 178 8.86 10.51 -13.75
N ASP A 179 7.86 11.31 -14.05
CA ASP A 179 6.99 11.89 -13.04
C ASP A 179 5.85 10.90 -12.74
N VAL A 180 5.69 10.54 -11.47
CA VAL A 180 4.58 9.73 -11.01
C VAL A 180 3.64 10.55 -10.14
N ASP A 181 2.36 10.45 -10.48
CA ASP A 181 1.26 10.83 -9.61
C ASP A 181 0.68 9.56 -8.98
N MET A 182 0.54 9.57 -7.66
CA MET A 182 0.03 8.45 -6.87
C MET A 182 -0.90 8.97 -5.78
N THR A 183 -2.12 8.47 -5.76
CA THR A 183 -3.09 8.69 -4.68
C THR A 183 -3.53 7.35 -4.11
N LEU A 184 -3.48 7.24 -2.78
CA LEU A 184 -3.98 6.08 -2.04
C LEU A 184 -5.13 6.51 -1.13
N THR A 185 -6.27 5.84 -1.24
CA THR A 185 -7.48 6.16 -0.48
C THR A 185 -8.07 4.92 0.16
N LEU A 186 -8.25 4.93 1.47
CA LEU A 186 -9.05 3.92 2.16
C LEU A 186 -10.52 4.25 1.99
N ARG A 187 -11.31 3.32 1.47
CA ARG A 187 -12.77 3.41 1.39
C ARG A 187 -13.42 2.43 2.35
N TYR A 188 -14.48 2.86 3.04
CA TYR A 188 -15.25 2.03 3.98
C TYR A 188 -16.74 2.40 3.90
N TYR A 189 -17.63 1.46 4.26
CA TYR A 189 -19.07 1.52 3.89
C TYR A 189 -20.04 1.20 5.02
#